data_AF-A0AAU3TMM9-F1
#
_entry.id   AF-A0AAU3TMM9-F1
#
_cell.length_a   1.000
_cell.length_b   1.000
_cell.length_c   1.000
_cell.angle_alpha   90.00
_cell.angle_beta   90.00
_cell.angle_gamma   90.00
#
_symmetry.space_group_name_H-M   'P 1'
#
loop_
_entity.id
_entity.type
_entity.pdbx_description
1 polymer ?
#
loop_
_entity_poly.entity_id
_entity_poly.type
_entity_poly.pdbx_seq_one_letter_code
_entity_poly.pdbx_strand_id
1 'polypeptide(L)'
;MVRKGTLAYQQLPCSADAFVWLRLYQEENRRDGVPQGKALPLWGTLRRPWRPLKYDAARAMFNRANGLLGSNWTLHDLRHTAAYRMARDPKVSLTDVQWVLAHAHLSTTQIYLQAGDDEVIETIRVHHARRSAAAQRPIVPAPGYRPESLRTLFGESR
;
A
#
# COMPACT_ATOMS: atom_id res chain seq x y z
N MET A 1 8.29 0.05 14.76
CA MET A 1 7.79 1.37 15.19
C MET A 1 6.88 1.21 16.40
N VAL A 2 6.66 2.27 17.17
CA VAL A 2 5.72 2.30 18.30
C VAL A 2 4.51 3.13 17.90
N ARG A 3 3.30 2.60 18.07
CA ARG A 3 2.06 3.29 17.70
C ARG A 3 1.83 4.50 18.61
N LYS A 4 1.33 5.60 18.02
CA LYS A 4 0.87 6.75 18.81
C LYS A 4 -0.37 6.33 19.61
N GLY A 5 -0.45 6.74 20.88
CA GLY A 5 -1.57 6.42 21.75
C GLY A 5 -1.39 5.07 22.46
N THR A 6 -1.56 3.96 21.75
CA THR A 6 -1.51 2.62 22.37
C THR A 6 -0.12 2.17 22.78
N LEU A 7 0.93 2.81 22.24
CA LEU A 7 2.34 2.43 22.44
C LEU A 7 2.66 0.98 22.05
N ALA A 8 1.76 0.33 21.31
CA ALA A 8 2.00 -1.02 20.83
C ALA A 8 3.15 -1.03 19.82
N TYR A 9 4.04 -1.99 19.97
CA TYR A 9 5.07 -2.25 18.99
C TYR A 9 4.45 -2.85 17.72
N GLN A 10 4.89 -2.34 16.56
CA GLN A 10 4.51 -2.86 15.26
C GLN A 10 5.74 -2.93 14.36
N GLN A 11 5.92 -4.08 13.71
CA GLN A 11 6.84 -4.21 12.59
C GLN A 11 6.20 -3.60 11.34
N LEU A 12 6.97 -2.85 10.55
CA LEU A 12 6.49 -2.35 9.28
C LEU A 12 7.33 -2.94 8.15
N PRO A 13 6.72 -3.37 7.05
CA PRO A 13 7.46 -3.68 5.83
C PRO A 13 8.08 -2.39 5.28
N CYS A 14 9.28 -2.51 4.75
CA CYS A 14 9.99 -1.46 4.05
C CYS A 14 10.58 -2.05 2.77
N SER A 15 10.69 -1.23 1.71
CA SER A 15 11.41 -1.62 0.51
C SER A 15 12.91 -1.79 0.79
N ALA A 16 13.59 -2.58 -0.05
CA ALA A 16 15.05 -2.71 0.01
C ALA A 16 15.74 -1.34 -0.09
N ASP A 17 15.27 -0.47 -1.00
CA ASP A 17 15.81 0.89 -1.17
C ASP A 17 15.71 1.72 0.11
N ALA A 18 14.60 1.62 0.86
CA ALA A 18 14.46 2.34 2.12
C ALA A 18 15.54 1.91 3.13
N PHE A 19 15.91 0.63 3.15
CA PHE A 19 17.02 0.14 3.98
C PHE A 19 18.39 0.61 3.48
N VAL A 20 18.59 0.73 2.17
CA VAL A 20 19.82 1.32 1.59
C VAL A 20 19.97 2.76 2.04
N TRP A 21 18.94 3.59 1.87
CA TRP A 21 18.97 5.00 2.32
C TRP A 21 19.16 5.13 3.82
N LEU A 22 18.50 4.29 4.61
CA LEU A 22 18.71 4.25 6.05
C LEU A 22 20.16 3.93 6.41
N ARG A 23 20.78 3.00 5.69
CA ARG A 23 22.17 2.64 5.94
C ARG A 23 23.13 3.79 5.60
N LEU A 24 22.94 4.45 4.47
CA LEU A 24 23.74 5.61 4.08
C LEU A 24 23.66 6.72 5.13
N TYR A 25 22.45 7.02 5.60
CA TYR A 25 22.22 7.98 6.69
C TYR A 25 22.96 7.60 7.99
N GLN A 26 22.93 6.33 8.38
CA GLN A 26 23.64 5.85 9.58
C GLN A 26 25.17 5.93 9.42
N GLU A 27 25.70 5.66 8.22
CA GLU A 27 27.13 5.77 7.93
C GLU A 27 27.62 7.22 7.97
N GLU A 28 26.89 8.14 7.36
CA GLU A 28 27.20 9.57 7.39
C GLU A 28 27.22 10.10 8.82
N ASN A 29 26.18 9.80 9.60
CA ASN A 29 26.13 10.15 11.02
C ASN A 29 27.28 9.57 11.84
N ARG A 30 27.70 8.33 11.55
CA ARG A 30 28.85 7.72 12.23
C ARG A 30 30.13 8.50 11.96
N ARG A 31 30.35 8.91 10.70
CA ARG A 31 31.51 9.73 10.32
C ARG A 31 31.51 11.09 11.03
N ASP A 32 30.34 11.66 11.24
CA ASP A 32 30.17 12.92 11.99
C ASP A 32 30.32 12.77 13.52
N GLY A 33 30.44 11.53 14.00
CA GLY A 33 30.61 11.19 15.41
C GLY A 33 29.31 11.15 16.21
N VAL A 34 28.15 11.05 15.54
CA VAL A 34 26.85 10.92 16.22
C VAL A 34 26.81 9.60 17.00
N PRO A 35 26.49 9.61 18.32
CA PRO A 35 26.39 8.40 19.12
C PRO A 35 25.43 7.37 18.51
N GLN A 36 25.83 6.11 18.54
CA GLN A 36 25.08 4.97 17.97
C GLN A 36 24.64 4.02 19.09
N GLY A 37 23.46 3.43 18.95
CA GLY A 37 22.95 2.47 19.92
C GLY A 37 21.47 2.13 19.72
N LYS A 38 21.07 0.95 20.17
CA LYS A 38 19.68 0.46 20.03
C LYS A 38 18.64 1.33 20.77
N ALA A 39 19.06 2.00 21.83
CA ALA A 39 18.22 2.87 22.65
C ALA A 39 18.28 4.35 22.22
N LEU A 40 19.12 4.70 21.24
CA LEU A 40 19.24 6.07 20.76
C LEU A 40 18.21 6.37 19.67
N PRO A 41 17.77 7.64 19.54
CA PRO A 41 16.86 8.05 18.47
C PRO A 41 17.46 7.73 17.10
N LEU A 42 16.64 7.16 16.21
CA LEU A 42 17.07 6.90 14.84
C LEU A 42 17.36 8.19 14.08
N TRP A 43 16.45 9.18 14.20
CA TRP A 43 16.54 10.45 13.49
C TRP A 43 16.98 11.56 14.43
N GLY A 44 18.05 12.26 14.06
CA GLY A 44 18.62 13.38 14.81
C GLY A 44 18.72 14.69 14.03
N THR A 45 18.91 15.81 14.73
CA THR A 45 19.30 17.09 14.12
C THR A 45 20.72 17.01 13.57
N LEU A 46 21.02 17.76 12.50
CA LEU A 46 22.36 17.78 11.90
C LEU A 46 23.41 18.51 12.74
N ARG A 47 22.99 19.52 13.52
CA ARG A 47 23.89 20.37 14.30
C ARG A 47 24.00 19.89 15.75
N ARG A 48 25.18 20.08 16.33
CA ARG A 48 25.46 19.83 17.75
C ARG A 48 24.76 20.88 18.65
N PRO A 49 24.33 20.51 19.87
CA PRO A 49 24.22 19.15 20.37
C PRO A 49 23.14 18.39 19.58
N TRP A 50 23.42 17.13 19.19
CA TRP A 50 22.47 16.33 18.42
C TRP A 50 21.25 16.01 19.28
N ARG A 51 20.07 16.32 18.77
CA ARG A 51 18.79 16.11 19.44
C ARG A 51 17.88 15.22 18.60
N PRO A 52 16.96 14.45 19.20
CA PRO A 52 15.94 13.73 18.45
C PRO A 52 15.19 14.66 17.49
N LEU A 53 14.98 14.21 16.25
CA LEU A 53 14.24 14.97 15.26
C LEU A 53 12.75 15.01 15.64
N LYS A 54 12.27 16.19 16.05
CA LYS A 54 10.84 16.44 16.34
C LYS A 54 10.06 16.76 15.07
N TYR A 55 8.73 16.72 15.16
CA TYR A 55 7.83 17.00 14.04
C TYR A 55 8.11 18.34 13.35
N ASP A 56 8.27 19.43 14.10
CA ASP A 56 8.50 20.76 13.50
C ASP A 56 9.84 20.82 12.75
N ALA A 57 10.86 20.14 13.25
CA ALA A 57 12.16 20.04 12.59
C ALA A 57 12.08 19.21 11.30
N ALA A 58 11.34 18.09 11.34
CA ALA A 58 11.06 17.28 10.15
C ALA A 58 10.25 18.06 9.11
N ARG A 59 9.22 18.81 9.54
CA ARG A 59 8.42 19.67 8.67
C ARG A 59 9.26 20.77 8.04
N ALA A 60 10.11 21.46 8.82
CA ALA A 60 11.01 22.49 8.29
C ALA A 60 12.03 21.90 7.30
N MET A 61 12.58 20.72 7.58
CA MET A 61 13.44 19.99 6.65
C MET A 61 12.70 19.67 5.34
N PHE A 62 11.49 19.13 5.43
CA PHE A 62 10.70 18.77 4.25
C PHE A 62 10.30 19.99 3.42
N ASN A 63 9.95 21.10 4.07
CA ASN A 63 9.67 22.36 3.37
C ASN A 63 10.87 22.91 2.60
N ARG A 64 12.10 22.72 3.09
CA ARG A 64 13.30 23.09 2.32
C ARG A 64 13.46 22.20 1.09
N ALA A 65 13.23 20.89 1.22
CA ALA A 65 13.26 19.98 0.08
C ALA A 65 12.18 20.35 -0.96
N ASN A 66 10.97 20.67 -0.52
CA ASN A 66 9.91 21.19 -1.36
C ASN A 66 10.32 22.47 -2.12
N GLY A 67 10.99 23.41 -1.45
CA GLY A 67 11.50 24.62 -2.09
C GLY A 67 12.51 24.34 -3.21
N LEU A 68 13.35 23.32 -3.05
CA LEU A 68 14.29 22.89 -4.09
C LEU A 68 13.60 22.20 -5.28
N LEU A 69 12.50 21.49 -5.01
CA LEU A 69 11.75 20.73 -6.01
C LEU A 69 10.63 21.53 -6.68
N GLY A 70 10.37 22.77 -6.24
CA GLY A 70 9.23 23.56 -6.72
C GLY A 70 7.88 22.94 -6.34
N SER A 71 7.81 22.23 -5.21
CA SER A 71 6.64 21.48 -4.77
C SER A 71 6.09 21.97 -3.44
N ASN A 72 4.93 21.47 -3.02
CA ASN A 72 4.22 21.92 -1.81
C ASN A 72 3.67 20.75 -0.96
N TRP A 73 4.30 19.58 -1.02
CA TRP A 73 3.85 18.38 -0.31
C TRP A 73 3.97 18.56 1.21
N THR A 74 3.08 17.92 1.97
CA THR A 74 3.20 17.76 3.41
C THR A 74 3.72 16.35 3.76
N LEU A 75 4.19 16.16 4.99
CA LEU A 75 4.52 14.81 5.49
C LEU A 75 3.29 13.88 5.47
N HIS A 76 2.09 14.44 5.60
CA HIS A 76 0.86 13.67 5.54
C HIS A 76 0.57 13.16 4.12
N ASP A 77 0.91 13.94 3.10
CA ASP A 77 0.69 13.56 1.70
C ASP A 77 1.53 12.35 1.30
N LEU A 78 2.72 12.17 1.90
CA LEU A 78 3.54 10.96 1.73
C LEU A 78 2.78 9.71 2.22
N ARG A 79 2.13 9.81 3.38
CA ARG A 79 1.31 8.72 3.92
C ARG A 79 0.08 8.47 3.05
N HIS A 80 -0.61 9.53 2.61
CA HIS A 80 -1.75 9.41 1.70
C HIS A 80 -1.36 8.70 0.40
N THR A 81 -0.25 9.12 -0.20
CA THR A 81 0.24 8.55 -1.46
C THR A 81 0.60 7.07 -1.30
N ALA A 82 1.31 6.71 -0.23
CA ALA A 82 1.65 5.31 0.05
C ALA A 82 0.39 4.45 0.26
N ALA A 83 -0.57 4.95 1.05
CA ALA A 83 -1.83 4.26 1.31
C ALA A 83 -2.63 4.05 0.02
N TYR A 84 -2.73 5.08 -0.82
CA TYR A 84 -3.45 5.03 -2.09
C TYR A 84 -2.82 4.06 -3.08
N ARG A 85 -1.48 4.06 -3.18
CA ARG A 85 -0.75 3.10 -4.02
C ARG A 85 -0.94 1.66 -3.56
N MET A 86 -0.89 1.40 -2.24
CA MET A 86 -1.15 0.07 -1.71
C MET A 86 -2.61 -0.36 -1.93
N ALA A 87 -3.58 0.52 -1.71
CA ALA A 87 -5.00 0.20 -1.87
C ALA A 87 -5.40 -0.09 -3.33
N ARG A 88 -4.66 0.44 -4.30
CA ARG A 88 -4.84 0.19 -5.74
C ARG A 88 -4.09 -1.03 -6.26
N ASP A 89 -3.20 -1.63 -5.47
CA ASP A 89 -2.53 -2.86 -5.88
C ASP A 89 -3.51 -4.04 -5.72
N PRO A 90 -3.92 -4.73 -6.79
CA PRO A 90 -4.86 -5.85 -6.70
C PRO A 90 -4.31 -7.04 -5.90
N LYS A 91 -3.00 -7.08 -5.61
CA LYS A 91 -2.35 -8.10 -4.80
C LYS A 91 -2.24 -7.74 -3.32
N VAL A 92 -2.67 -6.54 -2.93
CA VAL A 92 -2.63 -6.07 -1.54
C VAL A 92 -4.06 -5.92 -1.03
N SER A 93 -4.39 -6.62 0.06
CA SER A 93 -5.72 -6.52 0.64
C SER A 93 -5.89 -5.20 1.40
N LEU A 94 -7.11 -4.66 1.47
CA LEU A 94 -7.39 -3.46 2.26
C LEU A 94 -7.09 -3.68 3.76
N THR A 95 -7.22 -4.92 4.25
CA THR A 95 -6.85 -5.31 5.61
C THR A 95 -5.34 -5.22 5.85
N ASP A 96 -4.51 -5.54 4.86
CA ASP A 96 -3.06 -5.35 4.95
C ASP A 96 -2.72 -3.85 5.00
N VAL A 97 -3.38 -3.04 4.16
CA VAL A 97 -3.23 -1.58 4.18
C VAL A 97 -3.64 -1.01 5.55
N GLN A 98 -4.77 -1.46 6.10
CA GLN A 98 -5.22 -1.06 7.44
C GLN A 98 -4.17 -1.41 8.51
N TRP A 99 -3.61 -2.63 8.44
CA TRP A 99 -2.59 -3.08 9.37
C TRP A 99 -1.34 -2.20 9.28
N VAL A 100 -0.78 -1.98 8.08
CA VAL A 100 0.39 -1.13 7.83
C VAL A 100 0.17 0.29 8.34
N LEU A 101 -1.01 0.85 8.10
CA LEU A 101 -1.36 2.19 8.54
C LEU A 101 -1.72 2.26 10.03
N ALA A 102 -1.84 1.14 10.73
CA ALA A 102 -2.25 1.10 12.12
C ALA A 102 -3.63 1.72 12.39
N HIS A 103 -4.56 1.61 11.43
CA HIS A 103 -5.92 2.11 11.60
C HIS A 103 -6.75 1.18 12.48
N ALA A 104 -7.46 1.75 13.44
CA ALA A 104 -8.33 0.99 14.34
C ALA A 104 -9.55 0.41 13.61
N HIS A 105 -10.12 1.18 12.69
CA HIS A 105 -11.30 0.79 11.91
C HIS A 105 -10.97 0.73 10.42
N LEU A 106 -11.51 -0.29 9.74
CA LEU A 106 -11.36 -0.45 8.30
C LEU A 106 -11.95 0.75 7.54
N SER A 107 -13.01 1.37 8.06
CA SER A 107 -13.63 2.57 7.50
C SER A 107 -12.66 3.75 7.37
N THR A 108 -11.68 3.89 8.27
CA THR A 108 -10.63 4.90 8.15
C THR A 108 -9.69 4.62 6.97
N THR A 109 -9.53 3.35 6.56
CA THR A 109 -8.72 2.94 5.40
C THR A 109 -9.52 2.98 4.11
N GLN A 110 -10.85 2.80 4.17
CA GLN A 110 -11.73 2.84 2.99
C GLN A 110 -11.67 4.16 2.22
N ILE A 111 -11.26 5.26 2.86
CA ILE A 111 -11.06 6.56 2.18
C ILE A 111 -10.07 6.48 1.00
N TYR A 112 -9.18 5.48 0.98
CA TYR A 112 -8.21 5.28 -0.10
C TYR A 112 -8.74 4.44 -1.27
N LEU A 113 -9.97 3.93 -1.19
CA LEU A 113 -10.58 3.11 -2.24
C LEU A 113 -11.34 3.92 -3.30
N GLN A 114 -11.41 5.25 -3.19
CA GLN A 114 -12.10 6.05 -4.20
C GLN A 114 -11.44 5.88 -5.57
N ALA A 115 -12.09 5.09 -6.41
CA ALA A 115 -11.81 4.96 -7.83
C ALA A 115 -12.39 6.15 -8.57
N GLY A 116 -11.75 6.55 -9.68
CA GLY A 116 -12.36 7.53 -10.60
C GLY A 116 -13.49 6.89 -11.39
N ASP A 117 -14.47 7.68 -11.82
CA ASP A 117 -15.66 7.18 -12.55
C ASP A 117 -15.29 6.31 -13.76
N ASP A 118 -14.28 6.73 -14.53
CA ASP A 118 -13.80 5.99 -15.71
C ASP A 118 -13.24 4.60 -15.35
N GLU A 119 -12.51 4.50 -14.24
CA GLU A 119 -11.91 3.25 -13.75
C GLU A 119 -13.00 2.27 -13.30
N VAL A 120 -14.05 2.78 -12.65
CA VAL A 120 -15.19 1.98 -12.23
C VAL A 120 -15.93 1.41 -13.45
N ILE A 121 -16.21 2.25 -14.45
CA ILE A 121 -16.89 1.84 -15.68
C ILE A 121 -16.09 0.73 -16.38
N GLU A 122 -14.79 0.92 -16.55
CA GLU A 122 -13.94 -0.06 -17.22
C GLU A 122 -13.85 -1.37 -16.42
N THR A 123 -13.68 -1.28 -15.09
CA THR A 123 -13.62 -2.46 -14.22
C THR A 123 -14.91 -3.28 -14.29
N ILE A 124 -16.07 -2.62 -14.24
CA ILE A 124 -17.37 -3.28 -14.33
C ILE A 124 -17.55 -3.93 -15.71
N ARG A 125 -17.18 -3.24 -16.80
CA ARG A 125 -17.21 -3.79 -18.16
C ARG A 125 -16.35 -5.05 -18.28
N VAL A 126 -15.11 -4.99 -17.82
CA VAL A 126 -14.18 -6.13 -17.83
C VAL A 126 -14.72 -7.30 -16.99
N HIS A 127 -15.29 -7.01 -15.82
CA HIS A 127 -15.92 -8.04 -14.97
C HIS A 127 -17.06 -8.75 -15.71
N HIS A 128 -17.98 -8.00 -16.32
CA HIS A 128 -19.08 -8.57 -17.08
C HIS A 128 -18.60 -9.37 -18.30
N ALA A 129 -17.61 -8.86 -19.04
CA ALA A 129 -17.04 -9.57 -20.18
C ALA A 129 -16.46 -10.94 -19.76
N ARG A 130 -15.70 -10.98 -18.64
CA ARG A 130 -15.17 -12.24 -18.08
C ARG A 130 -16.28 -13.20 -17.68
N ARG A 131 -17.33 -12.70 -17.03
CA ARG A 131 -18.47 -13.51 -16.59
C ARG A 131 -19.26 -14.07 -17.78
N SER A 132 -19.50 -13.26 -18.80
CA SER A 132 -20.17 -13.70 -20.04
C SER A 132 -19.36 -14.77 -20.76
N ALA A 133 -18.04 -14.59 -20.89
CA ALA A 133 -17.16 -15.59 -21.49
C ALA A 133 -17.15 -16.91 -20.70
N ALA A 134 -17.20 -16.85 -19.36
CA ALA A 134 -17.30 -18.05 -18.52
C ALA A 134 -18.67 -18.75 -18.65
N ALA A 135 -19.76 -17.98 -18.76
CA ALA A 135 -21.11 -18.53 -18.96
C ALA A 135 -21.30 -19.16 -20.36
N GLN A 136 -20.57 -18.66 -21.37
CA GLN A 136 -20.56 -19.23 -22.72
C GLN A 136 -19.72 -20.51 -22.84
N ARG A 137 -18.94 -20.90 -21.83
CA ARG A 137 -18.28 -22.20 -21.85
C ARG A 137 -19.34 -23.28 -21.70
N PRO A 138 -19.51 -24.18 -22.69
CA PRO A 138 -20.49 -25.25 -22.58
C PRO A 138 -20.15 -26.10 -21.36
N ILE A 139 -21.14 -26.29 -20.49
CA ILE A 139 -21.02 -27.22 -19.38
C ILE A 139 -20.87 -28.61 -19.99
N VAL A 140 -19.69 -29.21 -19.86
CA VAL A 140 -19.50 -30.60 -20.26
C VAL A 140 -20.33 -31.47 -19.29
N PRO A 141 -21.26 -32.30 -19.78
CA PRO A 141 -22.05 -33.18 -18.94
C PRO A 141 -21.14 -34.06 -18.08
N ALA A 142 -21.54 -34.35 -16.84
CA ALA A 142 -20.77 -35.22 -15.97
C ALA A 142 -20.53 -36.60 -16.62
N PRO A 143 -19.38 -37.26 -16.35
CA PRO A 143 -19.11 -38.59 -16.89
C PRO A 143 -20.22 -39.58 -16.52
N GLY A 144 -20.75 -40.32 -17.51
CA GLY A 144 -21.78 -41.35 -17.31
C GLY A 144 -23.12 -41.05 -18.00
N TYR A 145 -23.36 -39.82 -18.46
CA TYR A 145 -24.51 -39.53 -19.32
C TYR A 145 -24.25 -39.96 -20.77
N ARG A 146 -25.22 -40.67 -21.36
CA ARG A 146 -25.17 -41.05 -22.77
C ARG A 146 -25.42 -39.83 -23.68
N PRO A 147 -24.55 -39.54 -24.66
CA PRO A 147 -24.68 -38.37 -25.54
C PRO A 147 -26.02 -38.29 -26.29
N GLU A 148 -26.62 -39.45 -26.59
CA GLU A 148 -27.89 -39.57 -27.29
C GLU A 148 -29.06 -39.11 -26.40
N SER A 149 -29.05 -39.50 -25.12
CA SER A 149 -30.06 -39.09 -24.16
C SER A 149 -30.06 -37.58 -23.92
N LEU A 150 -28.87 -36.98 -23.90
CA LEU A 150 -28.73 -35.53 -23.75
C LEU A 150 -29.23 -34.78 -24.99
N ARG A 151 -29.00 -35.29 -26.21
CA ARG A 151 -29.55 -34.72 -27.45
C ARG A 151 -31.07 -34.77 -27.49
N THR A 152 -31.69 -35.83 -27.00
CA THR A 152 -33.16 -35.91 -26.91
C THR A 152 -33.73 -34.90 -25.92
N LEU A 153 -33.06 -34.68 -24.78
CA LEU A 153 -33.54 -33.79 -23.73
C LEU A 153 -33.33 -32.30 -24.03
N PHE A 154 -32.21 -31.95 -24.65
CA PHE A 154 -31.80 -30.54 -24.84
C PHE A 154 -31.78 -30.08 -26.31
N GLY A 155 -32.02 -30.99 -27.26
CA GLY A 155 -31.91 -30.73 -28.70
C GLY A 155 -30.45 -30.67 -29.18
N GLU A 156 -30.25 -30.57 -30.49
CA GLU A 156 -28.92 -30.31 -31.05
C GLU A 156 -28.55 -28.83 -30.82
N SER A 157 -27.45 -28.59 -30.09
CA SER A 157 -26.88 -27.25 -29.97
C SER A 157 -26.38 -26.81 -31.35
N ARG A 158 -27.07 -25.83 -31.93
CA ARG A 158 -26.74 -25.24 -33.23
C ARG A 158 -25.50 -24.35 -33.15
#